data_AF-A0A529YP98-F1
#
_entry.id   AF-A0A529YP98-F1
#
_cell.length_a   1.000
_cell.length_b   1.000
_cell.length_c   1.000
_cell.angle_alpha   90.00
_cell.angle_beta   90.00
_cell.angle_gamma   90.00
#
_symmetry.space_group_name_H-M   'P 1'
#
loop_
_entity.id
_entity.type
_entity.pdbx_description
1 polymer ?
#
loop_
_entity_poly.entity_id
_entity_poly.type
_entity_poly.pdbx_seq_one_letter_code
_entity_poly.pdbx_strand_id
1 'polypeptide(L)'
;MIDHITIEVSDLDKSKLFCEKAFAPLGYSLAFGKDGIFWAFDVGNGCLFEIQRTGETPPLTHLHVAFRAKSKAEVDAFHRAALEAGAADNGAPGPRPDYGENYYACFVLDPDGYNIEAMINEG
;
A
#
# COMPACT_ATOMS: atom_id res chain seq x y z
N MET A 1 -7.24 -7.29 13.89
CA MET A 1 -8.13 -6.56 12.96
C MET A 1 -7.88 -5.09 13.19
N ILE A 2 -7.54 -4.35 12.14
CA ILE A 2 -7.30 -2.91 12.18
C ILE A 2 -8.49 -2.27 11.47
N ASP A 3 -9.13 -1.30 12.09
CA ASP A 3 -10.30 -0.61 11.54
C ASP A 3 -9.88 0.43 10.49
N HIS A 4 -8.92 1.28 10.82
CA HIS A 4 -8.31 2.20 9.87
C HIS A 4 -6.88 2.54 10.28
N ILE A 5 -6.08 2.98 9.32
CA ILE A 5 -4.80 3.68 9.57
C ILE A 5 -4.72 4.91 8.70
N THR A 6 -4.07 5.95 9.22
CA THR A 6 -3.76 7.17 8.47
C THR A 6 -2.26 7.39 8.48
N ILE A 7 -1.69 7.59 7.29
CA ILE A 7 -0.27 7.88 7.12
C ILE A 7 -0.13 9.30 6.56
N GLU A 8 0.90 10.01 7.01
CA GLU A 8 1.19 11.33 6.44
C GLU A 8 2.05 11.19 5.19
N VAL A 9 1.80 12.03 4.18
CA VAL A 9 2.56 12.03 2.92
C VAL A 9 2.97 13.45 2.55
N SER A 10 4.15 13.59 1.93
CA SER A 10 4.69 14.90 1.55
C SER A 10 3.96 15.54 0.36
N ASP A 11 3.44 14.71 -0.54
CA ASP A 11 2.71 15.11 -1.74
C ASP A 11 1.43 14.28 -1.88
N LEU A 12 0.30 14.90 -1.50
CA LEU A 12 -0.99 14.21 -1.42
C LEU A 12 -1.48 13.75 -2.80
N ASP A 13 -1.19 14.49 -3.87
CA ASP A 13 -1.65 14.16 -5.22
C ASP A 13 -0.86 12.99 -5.80
N LYS A 14 0.47 12.99 -5.63
CA LYS A 14 1.32 11.84 -6.02
C LYS A 14 0.94 10.59 -5.25
N SER A 15 0.75 10.72 -3.94
CA SER A 15 0.40 9.59 -3.08
C SER A 15 -0.99 9.05 -3.38
N LYS A 16 -1.95 9.91 -3.71
CA LYS A 16 -3.27 9.50 -4.17
C LYS A 16 -3.17 8.67 -5.46
N LEU A 17 -2.45 9.19 -6.47
CA LEU A 17 -2.28 8.48 -7.74
C LEU A 17 -1.58 7.12 -7.55
N PHE A 18 -0.58 7.07 -6.68
CA PHE A 18 0.07 5.82 -6.27
C PHE A 18 -0.94 4.85 -5.67
N CYS A 19 -1.68 5.25 -4.63
CA CYS A 19 -2.64 4.39 -3.95
C CYS A 19 -3.76 3.90 -4.88
N GLU A 20 -4.32 4.78 -5.72
CA GLU A 20 -5.37 4.43 -6.69
C GLU A 20 -4.91 3.33 -7.66
N LYS A 21 -3.68 3.42 -8.16
CA LYS A 21 -3.14 2.44 -9.10
C LYS A 21 -2.65 1.18 -8.41
N ALA A 22 -1.84 1.32 -7.37
CA ALA A 22 -1.18 0.23 -6.68
C ALA A 22 -2.19 -0.67 -5.97
N PHE A 23 -3.22 -0.12 -5.34
CA PHE A 23 -4.16 -0.91 -4.54
C PHE A 23 -5.36 -1.44 -5.33
N ALA A 24 -5.60 -0.97 -6.55
CA ALA A 24 -6.69 -1.47 -7.40
C ALA A 24 -6.64 -2.99 -7.66
N PRO A 25 -5.47 -3.62 -7.94
CA PRO A 25 -5.36 -5.07 -8.06
C PRO A 25 -5.72 -5.84 -6.79
N LEU A 26 -5.61 -5.21 -5.61
CA LEU A 26 -6.01 -5.79 -4.33
C LEU A 26 -7.50 -5.54 -4.02
N GLY A 27 -8.21 -4.86 -4.91
CA GLY A 27 -9.64 -4.55 -4.79
C GLY A 27 -9.95 -3.29 -3.98
N TYR A 28 -8.96 -2.50 -3.60
CA TYR A 28 -9.20 -1.21 -2.97
C TYR A 28 -9.64 -0.17 -4.01
N SER A 29 -10.47 0.76 -3.57
CA SER A 29 -10.88 1.92 -4.36
C SER A 29 -10.94 3.17 -3.49
N LEU A 30 -10.85 4.35 -4.11
CA LEU A 30 -11.04 5.61 -3.42
C LEU A 30 -12.47 5.67 -2.86
N ALA A 31 -12.60 5.74 -1.54
CA ALA A 31 -13.90 5.74 -0.86
C ALA A 31 -14.41 7.17 -0.68
N PHE A 32 -13.65 8.00 0.04
CA PHE A 32 -13.97 9.40 0.30
C PHE A 32 -12.69 10.19 0.62
N GLY A 33 -12.81 11.51 0.73
CA GLY A 33 -11.71 12.36 1.16
C GLY A 33 -12.05 13.82 1.02
N LYS A 34 -11.05 14.66 1.27
CA LYS A 34 -11.14 16.10 1.11
C LYS A 34 -9.87 16.62 0.46
N ASP A 35 -10.06 17.29 -0.67
CA ASP A 35 -8.99 17.85 -1.47
C ASP A 35 -8.02 18.71 -0.63
N GLY A 36 -6.72 18.48 -0.84
CA GLY A 36 -5.65 19.13 -0.09
C GLY A 36 -5.52 18.71 1.39
N ILE A 37 -6.37 17.82 1.90
CA ILE A 37 -6.34 17.35 3.31
C ILE A 37 -6.03 15.86 3.39
N PHE A 38 -6.92 14.99 2.89
CA PHE A 38 -6.75 13.53 3.02
C PHE A 38 -7.58 12.75 1.99
N TRP A 39 -7.22 11.48 1.79
CA TRP A 39 -7.95 10.50 0.98
C TRP A 39 -8.00 9.15 1.69
N ALA A 40 -9.14 8.46 1.60
CA ALA A 40 -9.38 7.15 2.20
C ALA A 40 -9.66 6.09 1.11
N PHE A 41 -9.08 4.90 1.28
CA PHE A 41 -9.22 3.75 0.40
C PHE A 41 -9.84 2.56 1.14
N ASP A 42 -10.83 1.91 0.52
CA ASP A 42 -11.57 0.77 1.09
C ASP A 42 -11.64 -0.40 0.09
N VAL A 43 -11.65 -1.62 0.62
CA VAL A 43 -11.91 -2.88 -0.09
C VAL A 43 -13.39 -3.32 0.02
N GLY A 44 -14.25 -2.45 0.57
CA GLY A 44 -15.70 -2.64 0.70
C GLY A 44 -16.13 -3.35 1.97
N ASN A 45 -15.24 -3.43 2.98
CA ASN A 45 -15.54 -4.04 4.27
C ASN A 45 -15.42 -3.05 5.45
N GLY A 46 -15.20 -1.75 5.15
CA GLY A 46 -15.05 -0.70 6.14
C GLY A 46 -13.66 -0.58 6.75
N CYS A 47 -12.69 -1.42 6.35
CA CYS A 47 -11.29 -1.27 6.77
C CYS A 47 -10.58 -0.25 5.88
N LEU A 48 -10.14 0.87 6.45
CA LEU A 48 -9.60 2.00 5.68
C LEU A 48 -8.08 2.09 5.72
N PHE A 49 -7.50 2.38 4.56
CA PHE A 49 -6.16 2.94 4.46
C PHE A 49 -6.27 4.40 4.03
N GLU A 50 -5.73 5.30 4.84
CA GLU A 50 -5.84 6.73 4.61
C GLU A 50 -4.47 7.36 4.44
N ILE A 51 -4.40 8.32 3.52
CA ILE A 51 -3.26 9.22 3.37
C ILE A 51 -3.71 10.63 3.72
N GLN A 52 -2.89 11.37 4.44
CA GLN A 52 -3.12 12.78 4.75
C GLN A 52 -1.89 13.61 4.45
N ARG A 53 -2.08 14.87 4.08
CA ARG A 53 -0.95 15.76 3.85
C ARG A 53 -0.19 15.97 5.15
N THR A 54 1.13 15.79 5.12
CA THR A 54 1.98 16.07 6.29
C THR A 54 1.93 17.54 6.69
N GLY A 55 2.13 17.80 7.98
CA GLY A 55 2.29 19.15 8.52
C GLY A 55 3.62 19.81 8.13
N GLU A 56 4.02 20.86 8.85
CA GLU A 56 5.25 21.61 8.54
C GLU A 56 6.54 20.78 8.67
N THR A 57 6.50 19.66 9.40
CA THR A 57 7.63 18.74 9.58
C THR A 57 7.22 17.33 9.17
N PRO A 58 7.82 16.76 8.10
CA PRO A 58 7.56 15.38 7.73
C PRO A 58 7.94 14.41 8.87
N PRO A 59 7.15 13.38 9.16
CA PRO A 59 7.48 12.42 10.20
C PRO A 59 8.77 11.66 9.86
N LEU A 60 9.65 11.51 10.85
CA LEU A 60 10.85 10.67 10.76
C LEU A 60 10.44 9.20 10.94
N THR A 61 10.03 8.48 9.90
CA THR A 61 9.78 7.03 10.05
C THR A 61 10.06 6.20 8.79
N HIS A 62 10.63 5.01 9.03
CA HIS A 62 10.52 3.85 8.15
C HIS A 62 9.21 3.14 8.48
N LEU A 63 8.10 3.58 7.88
CA LEU A 63 6.82 2.88 8.02
C LEU A 63 6.80 1.62 7.14
N HIS A 64 6.19 0.56 7.65
CA HIS A 64 5.89 -0.63 6.88
C HIS A 64 4.42 -1.04 7.05
N VAL A 65 3.73 -1.25 5.94
CA VAL A 65 2.32 -1.69 5.91
C VAL A 65 2.17 -2.83 4.92
N ALA A 66 1.59 -3.93 5.38
CA ALA A 66 1.35 -5.12 4.57
C ALA A 66 -0.15 -5.33 4.32
N PHE A 67 -0.51 -5.47 3.04
CA PHE A 67 -1.87 -5.72 2.59
C PHE A 67 -2.04 -7.18 2.22
N ARG A 68 -3.17 -7.77 2.63
CA ARG A 68 -3.48 -9.17 2.32
C ARG A 68 -4.08 -9.27 0.92
N ALA A 69 -3.37 -9.96 0.04
CA ALA A 69 -3.85 -10.40 -1.27
C ALA A 69 -4.60 -11.74 -1.15
N LYS A 70 -5.48 -12.02 -2.11
CA LYS A 70 -6.24 -13.27 -2.23
C LYS A 70 -5.55 -14.32 -3.09
N SER A 71 -4.53 -13.93 -3.84
CA SER A 71 -3.76 -14.84 -4.70
C SER A 71 -2.35 -14.30 -4.98
N LYS A 72 -1.44 -15.18 -5.41
CA LYS A 72 -0.11 -14.78 -5.91
C LYS A 72 -0.21 -13.83 -7.12
N ALA A 73 -1.22 -14.02 -7.97
CA ALA A 73 -1.47 -13.15 -9.12
C ALA A 73 -1.85 -11.72 -8.70
N GLU A 74 -2.57 -11.54 -7.59
CA GLU A 74 -2.85 -10.21 -7.03
C GLU A 74 -1.57 -9.56 -6.48
N VAL A 75 -0.69 -10.31 -5.85
CA VAL A 75 0.64 -9.82 -5.41
C VAL A 75 1.46 -9.35 -6.62
N ASP A 76 1.53 -10.15 -7.67
CA ASP A 76 2.27 -9.82 -8.89
C ASP A 76 1.66 -8.58 -9.59
N ALA A 77 0.33 -8.49 -9.63
CA ALA A 77 -0.38 -7.36 -10.24
C ALA A 77 -0.22 -6.08 -9.43
N PHE A 78 -0.28 -6.15 -8.10
CA PHE A 78 0.04 -5.04 -7.20
C PHE A 78 1.46 -4.52 -7.46
N HIS A 79 2.46 -5.40 -7.49
CA HIS A 79 3.86 -4.99 -7.69
C HIS A 79 4.04 -4.24 -8.99
N ARG A 80 3.54 -4.81 -10.09
CA ARG A 80 3.61 -4.17 -11.41
C ARG A 80 2.89 -2.82 -11.44
N ALA A 81 1.68 -2.74 -10.90
CA ALA A 81 0.90 -1.50 -10.87
C ALA A 81 1.56 -0.41 -10.01
N ALA A 82 2.17 -0.80 -8.88
CA ALA A 82 2.92 0.10 -8.02
C ALA A 82 4.13 0.69 -8.73
N LEU A 83 4.92 -0.13 -9.44
CA LEU A 83 6.05 0.35 -10.24
C LEU A 83 5.61 1.27 -11.38
N GLU A 84 4.52 0.92 -12.08
CA GLU A 84 3.90 1.79 -13.11
C GLU A 84 3.36 3.11 -12.52
N ALA A 85 3.09 3.16 -11.22
CA ALA A 85 2.67 4.34 -10.48
C ALA A 85 3.83 5.16 -9.88
N GLY A 86 5.08 4.76 -10.13
CA GLY A 86 6.27 5.50 -9.71
C GLY A 86 6.90 5.05 -8.39
N ALA A 87 6.46 3.91 -7.84
CA ALA A 87 7.12 3.29 -6.69
C ALA A 87 8.50 2.74 -7.08
N ALA A 88 9.42 2.65 -6.11
CA ALA A 88 10.67 1.94 -6.29
C ALA A 88 10.51 0.46 -5.90
N ASP A 89 11.16 -0.45 -6.63
CA ASP A 89 11.21 -1.86 -6.23
C ASP A 89 11.99 -1.99 -4.92
N ASN A 90 11.45 -2.78 -3.98
CA ASN A 90 12.09 -3.12 -2.72
C ASN A 90 12.11 -4.64 -2.48
N GLY A 91 11.73 -5.43 -3.49
CA GLY A 91 11.67 -6.88 -3.40
C GLY A 91 10.58 -7.43 -4.32
N ALA A 92 11.00 -7.97 -5.46
CA ALA A 92 10.12 -8.59 -6.44
C ALA A 92 9.22 -9.69 -5.85
N PRO A 93 8.05 -9.97 -6.45
CA PRO A 93 7.17 -11.04 -6.03
C PRO A 93 7.88 -12.39 -5.93
N GLY A 94 7.68 -13.10 -4.82
CA GLY A 94 8.24 -14.43 -4.65
C GLY A 94 7.96 -15.04 -3.28
N PRO A 95 8.33 -16.32 -3.09
CA PRO A 95 8.31 -16.96 -1.78
C PRO A 95 9.19 -16.23 -0.76
N ARG A 96 8.80 -16.27 0.52
CA ARG A 96 9.58 -15.78 1.66
C ARG A 96 9.69 -16.90 2.71
N PRO A 97 10.54 -17.92 2.46
CA PRO A 97 10.61 -19.11 3.31
C PRO A 97 11.02 -18.79 4.77
N ASP A 98 11.74 -17.70 5.00
CA ASP A 98 12.10 -17.23 6.34
C ASP A 98 10.89 -16.71 7.14
N TYR A 99 9.79 -16.36 6.46
CA TYR A 99 8.55 -15.86 7.09
C TYR A 99 7.49 -16.95 7.25
N GLY A 100 7.60 -18.03 6.48
CA GLY A 100 6.73 -19.19 6.50
C GLY A 100 6.69 -19.92 5.16
N GLU A 101 6.38 -21.22 5.19
CA GLU A 101 6.39 -22.10 4.00
C GLU A 101 5.48 -21.58 2.87
N ASN A 102 4.32 -21.03 3.23
CA ASN A 102 3.31 -20.55 2.27
C ASN A 102 3.31 -19.02 2.10
N TYR A 103 4.34 -18.33 2.61
CA TYR A 103 4.42 -16.87 2.50
C TYR A 103 4.91 -16.48 1.11
N TYR A 104 4.09 -15.74 0.36
CA TYR A 104 4.44 -15.16 -0.93
C TYR A 104 4.13 -13.68 -0.93
N ALA A 105 5.11 -12.85 -1.26
CA ALA A 105 4.98 -11.40 -1.14
C ALA A 105 5.87 -10.63 -2.10
N CYS A 106 5.60 -9.34 -2.21
CA CYS A 106 6.44 -8.33 -2.86
C CYS A 106 6.48 -7.06 -2.01
N PHE A 107 7.49 -6.23 -2.25
CA PHE A 107 7.73 -4.99 -1.51
C PHE A 107 8.04 -3.86 -2.49
N VAL A 108 7.46 -2.70 -2.23
CA VAL A 108 7.76 -1.46 -2.96
C VAL A 108 7.95 -0.31 -1.98
N LEU A 109 8.74 0.69 -2.36
CA LEU A 109 8.80 1.96 -1.66
C LEU A 109 7.83 2.94 -2.34
N ASP A 110 6.90 3.48 -1.57
CA ASP A 110 5.99 4.52 -2.05
C ASP A 110 6.72 5.86 -2.30
N PRO A 111 6.04 6.93 -2.75
CA PRO A 111 6.67 8.22 -3.03
C PRO A 111 7.40 8.87 -1.85
N ASP A 112 7.02 8.53 -0.61
CA ASP A 112 7.63 9.02 0.62
C ASP A 112 8.65 8.03 1.22
N GLY A 113 8.86 6.88 0.57
CA GLY A 113 9.81 5.86 0.99
C GLY A 113 9.26 4.85 1.99
N TYR A 114 7.93 4.79 2.20
CA TYR A 114 7.30 3.78 3.04
C TYR A 114 7.34 2.41 2.37
N ASN A 115 7.64 1.38 3.17
CA ASN A 115 7.73 0.01 2.69
C ASN A 115 6.34 -0.63 2.62
N ILE A 116 5.74 -0.64 1.43
CA ILE A 116 4.42 -1.21 1.20
C ILE A 116 4.56 -2.63 0.68
N GLU A 117 3.88 -3.56 1.34
CA GLU A 117 3.88 -4.98 1.01
C GLU A 117 2.50 -5.44 0.55
N ALA A 118 2.47 -6.29 -0.46
CA ALA A 118 1.34 -7.18 -0.72
C ALA A 118 1.80 -8.61 -0.44
N MET A 119 1.02 -9.31 0.38
CA MET A 119 1.34 -10.68 0.80
C MET A 119 0.15 -11.60 0.68
N ILE A 120 0.41 -12.88 0.44
CA ILE A 120 -0.47 -13.99 0.77
C ILE A 120 0.26 -14.95 1.71
N ASN A 121 -0.45 -15.40 2.74
CA ASN A 121 0.00 -16.42 3.67
C ASN A 121 -1.18 -17.37 3.85
N GLU A 122 -1.13 -18.48 3.10
CA GLU A 122 -2.10 -19.57 3.14
C GLU A 122 -1.73 -20.49 4.31
N GLY A 123 -2.44 -20.36 5.42
CA GLY A 123 -2.38 -21.28 6.55
C GLY A 123 -3.47 -22.33 6.47
#